data_AF-A0A1J5DQM7-F1
#
_entry.id   AF-A0A1J5DQM7-F1
#
_cell.length_a   1.000
_cell.length_b   1.000
_cell.length_c   1.000
_cell.angle_alpha   90.00
_cell.angle_beta   90.00
_cell.angle_gamma   90.00
#
_symmetry.space_group_name_H-M   'P 1'
#
loop_
_entity.id
_entity.type
_entity.pdbx_description
1 polymer ?
#
loop_
_entity_poly.entity_id
_entity_poly.type
_entity_poly.pdbx_seq_one_letter_code
_entity_poly.pdbx_strand_id
1 'polypeptide(L)'
;MQAIWTLIKRELSAQFNSVVAYIVVILFLLITGGMFFLDFFEGIQELSLRRFFGDAPFFLAFFAPAMSMSVFSEEKRAGTLELLMTMPVSDLQIVIGKFIGVVLLLAVVLLFTLPYPITLYFLGDLDWGPVIGGYLGLLFLGAAYLSVGVMVSSWTKNQIVAILLAFFLCFVLFIIDRLLGVQSGNTATILETMSANYHFRSISRGVIDLRDLVYYVSVMVICLAAARTSLAARRW
;
A
#
# COMPACT_ATOMS: atom_id res chain seq x y z
N MET A 1 11.38 7.05 22.68
CA MET A 1 11.39 5.93 21.71
C MET A 1 10.63 4.68 22.17
N GLN A 2 10.68 4.30 23.46
CA GLN A 2 9.99 3.09 23.94
C GLN A 2 8.47 3.11 23.70
N ALA A 3 7.80 4.26 23.88
CA ALA A 3 6.35 4.38 23.67
C ALA A 3 5.90 4.08 22.23
N ILE A 4 6.65 4.56 21.22
CA ILE A 4 6.33 4.34 19.80
C ILE A 4 6.49 2.85 19.45
N TRP A 5 7.57 2.22 19.93
CA TRP A 5 7.82 0.81 19.69
C TRP A 5 6.76 -0.10 20.33
N THR A 6 6.35 0.23 21.57
CA THR A 6 5.26 -0.48 22.24
C THR A 6 3.94 -0.31 21.48
N LEU A 7 3.67 0.90 20.95
CA LEU A 7 2.50 1.15 20.12
C LEU A 7 2.54 0.30 18.85
N ILE A 8 3.67 0.30 18.11
CA ILE A 8 3.83 -0.49 16.89
C ILE A 8 3.60 -1.98 17.17
N LYS A 9 4.19 -2.53 18.23
CA LYS A 9 3.98 -3.94 18.62
C LYS A 9 2.53 -4.25 18.93
N ARG A 10 1.86 -3.34 19.64
CA ARG A 10 0.43 -3.48 19.96
C ARG A 10 -0.42 -3.46 18.68
N GLU A 11 -0.19 -2.50 17.78
CA GLU A 11 -0.92 -2.37 16.52
C GLU A 11 -0.67 -3.57 15.60
N LEU A 12 0.57 -4.04 15.50
CA LEU A 12 0.91 -5.23 14.74
C LEU A 12 0.16 -6.46 15.29
N SER A 13 0.20 -6.67 16.60
CA SER A 13 -0.54 -7.76 17.25
C SER A 13 -2.04 -7.64 17.05
N ALA A 14 -2.60 -6.43 17.08
CA ALA A 14 -4.03 -6.20 16.85
C ALA A 14 -4.43 -6.53 15.40
N GLN A 15 -3.60 -6.18 14.43
CA GLN A 15 -3.86 -6.50 13.02
C GLN A 15 -3.73 -8.00 12.74
N PHE A 16 -2.71 -8.67 13.29
CA PHE A 16 -2.60 -10.12 13.19
C PHE A 16 -3.69 -10.87 13.95
N ASN A 17 -4.35 -10.26 14.95
CA ASN A 17 -5.49 -10.90 15.61
C ASN A 17 -6.83 -10.63 14.90
N SER A 18 -6.81 -9.83 13.83
CA SER A 18 -8.01 -9.49 13.06
C SER A 18 -8.29 -10.53 11.98
N VAL A 19 -9.47 -11.15 12.07
CA VAL A 19 -9.96 -12.09 11.04
C VAL A 19 -10.00 -11.44 9.66
N VAL A 20 -10.33 -10.15 9.59
CA VAL A 20 -10.40 -9.40 8.32
C VAL A 20 -9.03 -9.30 7.66
N ALA A 21 -7.97 -9.05 8.43
CA ALA A 21 -6.61 -8.96 7.89
C ALA A 21 -6.19 -10.29 7.26
N TYR A 22 -6.46 -11.43 7.91
CA TYR A 22 -6.20 -12.75 7.33
C TYR A 22 -6.98 -13.01 6.04
N ILE A 23 -8.27 -12.67 6.00
CA ILE A 23 -9.08 -12.83 4.78
C ILE A 23 -8.45 -12.04 3.63
N VAL A 24 -8.06 -10.79 3.87
CA VAL A 24 -7.44 -9.92 2.88
C VAL A 24 -6.10 -10.48 2.40
N VAL A 25 -5.25 -10.98 3.31
CA VAL A 25 -3.97 -11.62 2.96
C VAL A 25 -4.17 -12.88 2.11
N ILE A 26 -5.07 -13.77 2.52
CA ILE A 26 -5.36 -15.02 1.82
C ILE A 26 -5.93 -14.74 0.44
N LEU A 27 -6.88 -13.81 0.33
CA LEU A 27 -7.52 -13.46 -0.94
C LEU A 27 -6.51 -12.80 -1.89
N PHE A 28 -5.61 -11.95 -1.38
CA PHE A 28 -4.51 -11.39 -2.18
C PHE A 28 -3.61 -12.50 -2.72
N LEU A 29 -3.13 -13.39 -1.85
CA LEU A 29 -2.24 -14.50 -2.23
C LEU A 29 -2.89 -15.50 -3.20
N LEU A 30 -4.18 -15.81 -3.01
CA LEU A 30 -4.91 -16.70 -3.91
C LEU A 30 -5.09 -16.08 -5.30
N ILE A 31 -5.44 -14.80 -5.38
CA ILE A 31 -5.63 -14.12 -6.66
C ILE A 31 -4.29 -13.98 -7.38
N THR A 32 -3.28 -13.42 -6.71
CA THR A 32 -1.97 -13.20 -7.34
C THR A 32 -1.27 -14.51 -7.67
N GLY A 33 -1.38 -15.51 -6.78
CA GLY A 33 -0.79 -16.83 -6.98
C GLY A 33 -1.52 -17.61 -8.06
N GLY A 34 -2.86 -17.58 -8.05
CA GLY A 34 -3.68 -18.19 -9.08
C GLY A 34 -3.34 -17.65 -10.47
N MET A 35 -3.27 -16.32 -10.63
CA MET A 35 -2.88 -15.72 -11.91
C MET A 35 -1.46 -16.12 -12.33
N PHE A 36 -0.51 -16.10 -11.41
CA PHE A 36 0.88 -16.50 -11.69
C PHE A 36 0.98 -17.97 -12.14
N PHE A 37 0.30 -18.89 -11.47
CA PHE A 37 0.30 -20.31 -11.86
C PHE A 37 -0.47 -20.56 -13.15
N LEU A 38 -1.60 -19.90 -13.39
CA LEU A 38 -2.36 -20.04 -14.64
C LEU A 38 -1.53 -19.58 -15.85
N ASP A 39 -0.91 -18.40 -15.77
CA ASP A 39 -0.01 -17.89 -16.81
C ASP A 39 1.17 -18.85 -17.07
N PHE A 40 1.68 -19.48 -16.00
CA PHE A 40 2.75 -20.47 -16.09
C PHE A 40 2.32 -21.76 -16.82
N PHE A 41 1.10 -22.26 -16.58
CA PHE A 41 0.57 -23.46 -17.23
C PHE A 41 0.07 -23.22 -18.66
N GLU A 42 -0.33 -22.00 -19.01
CA GLU A 42 -0.77 -21.64 -20.37
C GLU A 42 0.38 -21.50 -21.39
N GLY A 43 1.63 -21.73 -20.98
CA GLY A 43 2.77 -21.84 -21.90
C GLY A 43 3.27 -20.50 -22.44
N ILE A 44 3.02 -19.40 -21.72
CA ILE A 44 3.64 -18.10 -22.02
C ILE A 44 5.16 -18.26 -21.88
N GLN A 45 5.90 -18.14 -22.98
CA GLN A 45 7.34 -18.42 -23.08
C GLN A 45 8.26 -17.46 -22.31
N GLU A 46 7.72 -16.48 -21.59
CA GLU A 46 8.52 -15.55 -20.81
C GLU A 46 8.50 -15.96 -19.33
N LEU A 47 9.58 -16.59 -18.85
CA LEU A 47 9.88 -16.80 -17.43
C LEU A 47 10.19 -15.45 -16.74
N SER A 48 9.20 -14.55 -16.69
CA SER A 48 9.37 -13.20 -16.18
C SER A 48 8.27 -12.81 -15.19
N LEU A 49 8.64 -12.09 -14.13
CA LEU A 49 7.70 -11.48 -13.18
C LEU A 49 7.06 -10.19 -13.72
N ARG A 50 7.31 -9.85 -14.99
CA ARG A 50 6.91 -8.56 -15.54
C ARG A 50 5.40 -8.38 -15.55
N ARG A 51 4.66 -9.47 -15.78
CA ARG A 51 3.20 -9.47 -15.73
C ARG A 51 2.66 -9.33 -14.31
N PHE A 52 3.23 -10.09 -13.36
CA PHE A 52 2.94 -9.94 -11.93
C PHE A 52 3.14 -8.48 -11.46
N PHE A 53 4.29 -7.88 -11.77
CA PHE A 53 4.54 -6.48 -11.44
C PHE A 53 3.61 -5.53 -12.22
N GLY A 54 3.20 -5.86 -13.44
CA GLY A 54 2.23 -5.07 -14.20
C GLY A 54 0.85 -4.98 -13.52
N ASP A 55 0.37 -6.09 -12.96
CA ASP A 55 -0.97 -6.19 -12.38
C ASP A 55 -1.00 -5.88 -10.87
N ALA A 56 0.11 -6.07 -10.16
CA ALA A 56 0.20 -5.85 -8.73
C ALA A 56 -0.23 -4.44 -8.26
N PRO A 57 0.08 -3.32 -8.97
CA PRO A 57 -0.45 -2.00 -8.64
C PRO A 57 -1.97 -1.89 -8.63
N PHE A 58 -2.66 -2.60 -9.53
CA PHE A 58 -4.12 -2.62 -9.58
C PHE A 58 -4.68 -3.36 -8.37
N PHE A 59 -4.11 -4.53 -8.04
CA PHE A 59 -4.51 -5.27 -6.85
C PHE A 59 -4.21 -4.47 -5.57
N LEU A 60 -3.03 -3.89 -5.43
CA LEU A 60 -2.70 -3.05 -4.29
C LEU A 60 -3.64 -1.86 -4.14
N ALA A 61 -4.11 -1.26 -5.23
CA ALA A 61 -5.10 -0.17 -5.16
C ALA A 61 -6.41 -0.60 -4.50
N PHE A 62 -6.80 -1.88 -4.60
CA PHE A 62 -7.96 -2.47 -3.92
C PHE A 62 -7.65 -2.97 -2.51
N PHE A 63 -6.57 -3.73 -2.36
CA PHE A 63 -6.24 -4.40 -1.11
C PHE A 63 -5.64 -3.46 -0.06
N ALA A 64 -4.86 -2.44 -0.43
CA ALA A 64 -4.29 -1.51 0.54
C ALA A 64 -5.38 -0.71 1.31
N PRO A 65 -6.43 -0.17 0.67
CA PRO A 65 -7.60 0.36 1.37
C PRO A 65 -8.26 -0.64 2.32
N ALA A 66 -8.41 -1.90 1.91
CA ALA A 66 -9.00 -2.94 2.73
C ALA A 66 -8.17 -3.24 4.00
N MET A 67 -6.84 -3.15 3.89
CA MET A 67 -5.92 -3.32 5.03
C MET A 67 -5.92 -2.12 5.99
N SER A 68 -6.14 -0.92 5.48
CA SER A 68 -6.06 0.33 6.27
C SER A 68 -7.41 0.86 6.77
N MET A 69 -8.54 0.32 6.28
CA MET A 69 -9.87 0.84 6.61
C MET A 69 -10.16 0.85 8.12
N SER A 70 -9.74 -0.19 8.86
CA SER A 70 -10.07 -0.38 10.28
C SER A 70 -9.21 0.46 11.23
N VAL A 71 -8.05 0.94 10.77
CA VAL A 71 -6.99 1.55 11.60
C VAL A 71 -7.48 2.64 12.55
N PHE A 72 -8.32 3.55 12.05
CA PHE A 72 -8.95 4.62 12.84
C PHE A 72 -10.47 4.50 12.91
N SER A 73 -11.12 3.98 11.86
CA SER A 73 -12.58 3.87 11.85
C SER A 73 -13.10 2.89 12.92
N GLU A 74 -12.36 1.83 13.24
CA GLU A 74 -12.77 0.86 14.26
C GLU A 74 -12.65 1.44 15.67
N GLU A 75 -11.55 2.14 15.96
CA GLU A 75 -11.37 2.82 17.26
C GLU A 75 -12.39 3.94 17.48
N LYS A 76 -12.79 4.63 16.41
CA LYS A 76 -13.88 5.62 16.47
C LYS A 76 -15.23 4.98 16.69
N ARG A 77 -15.48 3.83 16.07
CA ARG A 77 -16.74 3.09 16.24
C ARG A 77 -16.85 2.51 17.65
N ALA A 78 -15.73 2.04 18.21
CA ALA A 78 -15.64 1.47 19.54
C ALA A 78 -15.53 2.52 20.67
N GLY A 79 -15.36 3.81 20.33
CA GLY A 79 -15.15 4.88 21.32
C GLY A 79 -13.79 4.86 22.02
N THR A 80 -12.89 3.94 21.65
CA THR A 80 -11.56 3.80 22.25
C THR A 80 -10.59 4.88 21.79
N LEU A 81 -10.91 5.63 20.73
CA LEU A 81 -10.09 6.74 20.26
C LEU A 81 -9.94 7.83 21.33
N GLU A 82 -10.98 8.10 22.12
CA GLU A 82 -10.95 9.13 23.18
C GLU A 82 -10.00 8.72 24.32
N LEU A 83 -10.02 7.43 24.70
CA LEU A 83 -9.05 6.85 25.64
C LEU A 83 -7.61 6.90 25.12
N LEU A 84 -7.41 6.72 23.81
CA LEU A 84 -6.09 6.82 23.21
C LEU A 84 -5.57 8.27 23.22
N MET A 85 -6.45 9.24 23.03
CA MET A 85 -6.12 10.67 23.01
C MET A 85 -5.84 11.27 24.39
N THR A 86 -6.28 10.63 25.48
CA THR A 86 -5.97 11.04 26.86
C THR A 86 -4.65 10.48 27.38
N MET A 87 -4.07 9.50 26.70
CA MET A 87 -2.72 9.01 27.01
C MET A 87 -1.66 10.08 26.66
N PRO A 88 -0.51 10.11 27.36
CA PRO A 88 0.56 11.08 27.15
C PRO A 88 1.39 10.76 25.88
N VAL A 89 0.71 10.61 24.74
CA VAL A 89 1.29 10.28 23.43
C VAL A 89 0.84 11.34 22.43
N SER A 90 1.80 11.87 21.66
CA SER A 90 1.47 12.88 20.65
C SER A 90 0.67 12.24 19.49
N ASP A 91 -0.23 13.01 18.87
CA ASP A 91 -1.05 12.56 17.73
C ASP A 91 -0.19 12.03 16.58
N LEU A 92 0.98 12.65 16.37
CA LEU A 92 1.92 12.25 15.34
C LEU A 92 2.50 10.85 15.62
N GLN A 93 2.81 10.54 16.88
CA GLN A 93 3.26 9.20 17.27
C GLN A 93 2.16 8.15 17.08
N ILE A 94 0.90 8.50 17.34
CA ILE A 94 -0.25 7.63 17.10
C ILE A 94 -0.39 7.31 15.61
N VAL A 95 -0.40 8.35 14.76
CA VAL A 95 -0.53 8.21 13.31
C VAL A 95 0.64 7.42 12.71
N ILE A 96 1.88 7.72 13.11
CA ILE A 96 3.06 7.00 12.62
C ILE A 96 3.06 5.54 13.08
N GLY A 97 2.74 5.26 14.36
CA GLY A 97 2.72 3.88 14.85
C GLY A 97 1.68 3.02 14.15
N LYS A 98 0.49 3.59 13.91
CA LYS A 98 -0.57 2.92 13.13
C LYS A 98 -0.17 2.70 11.67
N PHE A 99 0.40 3.71 11.02
CA PHE A 99 0.90 3.59 9.66
C PHE A 99 1.96 2.48 9.53
N ILE A 100 2.97 2.49 10.41
CA ILE A 100 4.02 1.46 10.43
C ILE A 100 3.43 0.07 10.66
N GLY A 101 2.43 -0.07 11.54
CA GLY A 101 1.74 -1.33 11.76
C GLY A 101 1.14 -1.93 10.49
N VAL A 102 0.44 -1.11 9.68
CA VAL A 102 -0.15 -1.59 8.42
C VAL A 102 0.91 -1.81 7.33
N VAL A 103 1.94 -0.97 7.28
CA VAL A 103 3.06 -1.16 6.34
C VAL A 103 3.82 -2.46 6.64
N LEU A 104 3.99 -2.82 7.91
CA LEU A 104 4.57 -4.11 8.29
C LEU A 104 3.67 -5.27 7.85
N LEU A 105 2.34 -5.14 7.97
CA LEU A 105 1.43 -6.15 7.45
C LEU A 105 1.58 -6.31 5.93
N LEU A 106 1.66 -5.21 5.20
CA LEU A 106 1.96 -5.23 3.76
C LEU A 106 3.30 -5.91 3.47
N ALA A 107 4.34 -5.61 4.24
CA ALA A 107 5.65 -6.24 4.07
C ALA A 107 5.57 -7.77 4.27
N VAL A 108 4.77 -8.23 5.23
CA VAL A 108 4.52 -9.67 5.44
C VAL A 108 3.75 -10.27 4.28
N VAL A 109 2.72 -9.58 3.75
CA VAL A 109 1.99 -10.03 2.55
C VAL A 109 2.93 -10.18 1.35
N LEU A 110 3.81 -9.20 1.11
CA LEU A 110 4.82 -9.26 0.05
C LEU A 110 5.88 -10.34 0.31
N LEU A 111 6.20 -10.63 1.57
CA LEU A 111 7.10 -11.74 1.91
C LEU A 111 6.46 -13.08 1.56
N PHE A 112 5.16 -13.24 1.78
CA PHE A 112 4.42 -14.44 1.36
C PHE A 112 4.31 -14.62 -0.16
N THR A 113 4.59 -13.60 -0.97
CA THR A 113 4.67 -13.74 -2.44
C THR A 113 6.07 -14.09 -2.95
N LEU A 114 7.10 -14.12 -2.08
CA LEU A 114 8.45 -14.60 -2.45
C LEU A 114 8.54 -16.04 -2.99
N PRO A 115 7.59 -16.96 -2.73
CA PRO A 115 7.60 -18.24 -3.43
C PRO A 115 7.56 -18.11 -4.97
N TYR A 116 7.01 -17.03 -5.54
CA TYR A 116 6.93 -16.83 -7.00
C TYR A 116 8.30 -16.61 -7.67
N PRO A 117 9.17 -15.68 -7.24
CA PRO A 117 10.53 -15.59 -7.78
C PRO A 117 11.35 -16.85 -7.50
N ILE A 118 11.14 -17.52 -6.36
CA ILE A 118 11.85 -18.74 -6.00
C ILE A 118 11.53 -19.87 -6.99
N THR A 119 10.26 -20.08 -7.35
CA THR A 119 9.89 -21.09 -8.34
C THR A 119 10.47 -20.78 -9.72
N LEU A 120 10.51 -19.51 -10.12
CA LEU A 120 11.14 -19.11 -11.39
C LEU A 120 12.65 -19.32 -11.40
N TYR A 121 13.34 -19.04 -10.29
CA TYR A 121 14.78 -19.25 -10.17
C TYR A 121 15.16 -20.73 -10.35
N PHE A 122 14.33 -21.67 -9.89
CA PHE A 122 14.57 -23.10 -10.11
C PHE A 122 14.32 -23.54 -11.57
N LEU A 123 13.54 -22.77 -12.34
CA LEU A 123 13.15 -23.12 -13.70
C LEU A 123 13.95 -22.42 -14.80
N GLY A 124 14.64 -21.31 -14.51
CA GLY A 124 15.48 -20.61 -15.48
C GLY A 124 16.33 -19.49 -14.88
N ASP A 125 17.05 -18.78 -15.75
CA ASP A 125 17.88 -17.63 -15.37
C ASP A 125 17.02 -16.39 -15.10
N LEU A 126 16.68 -16.20 -13.82
CA LEU A 126 15.96 -15.03 -13.36
C LEU A 126 16.93 -13.87 -13.08
N ASP A 127 16.69 -12.72 -13.71
CA ASP A 127 17.40 -11.50 -13.36
C ASP A 127 16.88 -10.94 -12.02
N TRP A 128 17.74 -11.00 -11.00
CA TRP A 128 17.42 -10.54 -9.65
C TRP A 128 17.30 -9.01 -9.53
N GLY A 129 17.87 -8.23 -10.45
CA GLY A 129 17.81 -6.77 -10.42
C GLY A 129 16.37 -6.24 -10.48
N PRO A 130 15.62 -6.56 -11.54
CA PRO A 130 14.20 -6.21 -11.67
C PRO A 130 13.30 -6.82 -10.57
N VAL A 131 13.65 -8.00 -10.06
CA VAL A 131 12.90 -8.66 -8.97
C VAL A 131 12.97 -7.80 -7.70
N ILE A 132 14.18 -7.50 -7.22
CA ILE A 132 14.39 -6.71 -6.00
C ILE A 132 13.81 -5.31 -6.18
N GLY A 133 14.04 -4.68 -7.34
CA GLY A 133 13.46 -3.39 -7.70
C GLY A 133 11.93 -3.42 -7.64
N GLY A 134 11.30 -4.42 -8.26
CA GLY A 134 9.85 -4.58 -8.26
C GLY A 134 9.25 -4.76 -6.87
N TYR A 135 9.85 -5.60 -6.01
CA TYR A 135 9.39 -5.76 -4.63
C TYR A 135 9.54 -4.49 -3.79
N LEU A 136 10.65 -3.78 -3.93
CA LEU A 136 10.88 -2.51 -3.25
C LEU A 136 9.87 -1.46 -3.76
N GLY A 137 9.64 -1.40 -5.07
CA GLY A 137 8.60 -0.57 -5.67
C GLY A 137 7.20 -0.88 -5.16
N LEU A 138 6.85 -2.17 -4.99
CA LEU A 138 5.55 -2.58 -4.46
C LEU A 138 5.38 -2.17 -3.00
N LEU A 139 6.46 -2.23 -2.23
CA LEU A 139 6.45 -1.78 -0.84
C LEU A 139 6.24 -0.27 -0.73
N PHE A 140 6.93 0.53 -1.55
CA PHE A 140 6.74 1.99 -1.56
C PHE A 140 5.37 2.41 -2.12
N LEU A 141 4.94 1.79 -3.23
CA LEU A 141 3.63 2.03 -3.82
C LEU A 141 2.51 1.65 -2.84
N GLY A 142 2.59 0.46 -2.26
CA GLY A 142 1.62 0.00 -1.28
C GLY A 142 1.63 0.87 -0.03
N ALA A 143 2.79 1.30 0.47
CA ALA A 143 2.88 2.25 1.58
C ALA A 143 2.22 3.60 1.25
N ALA A 144 2.35 4.10 0.02
CA ALA A 144 1.64 5.30 -0.43
C ALA A 144 0.12 5.08 -0.43
N TYR A 145 -0.39 3.99 -0.97
CA TYR A 145 -1.82 3.67 -0.92
C TYR A 145 -2.35 3.44 0.50
N LEU A 146 -1.55 2.81 1.37
CA LEU A 146 -1.88 2.67 2.78
C LEU A 146 -1.98 4.03 3.48
N SER A 147 -1.10 4.98 3.15
CA SER A 147 -1.17 6.34 3.72
C SER A 147 -2.48 7.05 3.34
N VAL A 148 -2.95 6.88 2.10
CA VAL A 148 -4.25 7.39 1.63
C VAL A 148 -5.39 6.73 2.41
N GLY A 149 -5.35 5.41 2.58
CA GLY A 149 -6.37 4.70 3.35
C GLY A 149 -6.40 5.08 4.83
N VAL A 150 -5.23 5.31 5.45
CA VAL A 150 -5.12 5.83 6.83
C VAL A 150 -5.72 7.23 6.93
N MET A 151 -5.44 8.11 5.96
CA MET A 151 -6.04 9.45 5.88
C MET A 151 -7.58 9.37 5.80
N VAL A 152 -8.13 8.54 4.92
CA VAL A 152 -9.59 8.41 4.77
C VAL A 152 -10.24 7.78 6.00
N SER A 153 -9.59 6.78 6.62
CA SER A 153 -10.02 6.19 7.90
C SER A 153 -10.04 7.24 9.03
N SER A 154 -9.16 8.24 8.96
CA SER A 154 -9.16 9.38 9.89
C SER A 154 -10.32 10.37 9.67
N TRP A 155 -11.02 10.34 8.55
CA TRP A 155 -12.20 11.20 8.32
C TRP A 155 -13.51 10.51 8.69
N THR A 156 -13.56 9.19 8.54
CA THR A 156 -14.81 8.43 8.59
C THR A 156 -14.92 7.58 9.86
N LYS A 157 -16.13 7.38 10.39
CA LYS A 157 -16.42 6.43 11.50
C LYS A 157 -16.84 5.04 11.02
N ASN A 158 -17.34 4.94 9.79
CA ASN A 158 -17.80 3.70 9.17
C ASN A 158 -16.71 3.06 8.30
N GLN A 159 -16.32 1.83 8.62
CA GLN A 159 -15.33 1.03 7.87
C GLN A 159 -15.68 0.92 6.37
N ILE A 160 -16.96 0.74 6.03
CA ILE A 160 -17.42 0.55 4.65
C ILE A 160 -17.24 1.83 3.82
N VAL A 161 -17.55 2.98 4.40
CA VAL A 161 -17.36 4.26 3.70
C VAL A 161 -15.86 4.58 3.58
N ALA A 162 -15.06 4.21 4.59
CA ALA A 162 -13.61 4.40 4.55
C ALA A 162 -12.95 3.57 3.43
N ILE A 163 -13.29 2.29 3.29
CA ILE A 163 -12.73 1.44 2.22
C ILE A 163 -13.14 1.94 0.83
N LEU A 164 -14.40 2.29 0.61
CA LEU A 164 -14.88 2.73 -0.71
C LEU A 164 -14.20 4.04 -1.16
N LEU A 165 -14.08 5.00 -0.25
CA LEU A 165 -13.50 6.31 -0.57
C LEU A 165 -11.97 6.21 -0.74
N ALA A 166 -11.29 5.40 0.08
CA ALA A 166 -9.87 5.12 -0.09
C ALA A 166 -9.60 4.35 -1.37
N PHE A 167 -10.42 3.35 -1.71
CA PHE A 167 -10.34 2.63 -2.97
C PHE A 167 -10.49 3.57 -4.17
N PHE A 168 -11.50 4.44 -4.14
CA PHE A 168 -11.70 5.42 -5.20
C PHE A 168 -10.46 6.32 -5.40
N LEU A 169 -9.89 6.84 -4.31
CA LEU A 169 -8.67 7.67 -4.38
C LEU A 169 -7.45 6.89 -4.91
N CYS A 170 -7.22 5.68 -4.42
CA CYS A 170 -6.13 4.82 -4.90
C CYS A 170 -6.32 4.44 -6.37
N PHE A 171 -7.57 4.18 -6.79
CA PHE A 171 -7.90 3.84 -8.16
C PHE A 171 -7.68 5.03 -9.11
N VAL A 172 -8.04 6.24 -8.68
CA VAL A 172 -7.72 7.47 -9.43
C VAL A 172 -6.21 7.62 -9.58
N LEU A 173 -5.43 7.46 -8.52
CA LEU A 173 -3.96 7.50 -8.59
C LEU A 173 -3.37 6.44 -9.53
N PHE A 174 -3.99 5.27 -9.62
CA PHE A 174 -3.58 4.21 -10.54
C PHE A 174 -3.90 4.53 -12.00
N ILE A 175 -5.09 5.06 -12.30
CA ILE A 175 -5.56 5.23 -13.68
C ILE A 175 -5.13 6.55 -14.33
N ILE A 176 -4.64 7.53 -13.56
CA ILE A 176 -4.16 8.82 -14.08
C ILE A 176 -3.21 8.62 -15.27
N ASP A 177 -2.25 7.68 -15.17
CA ASP A 177 -1.30 7.35 -16.24
C ASP A 177 -1.99 6.94 -17.56
N ARG A 178 -3.04 6.13 -17.47
CA ARG A 178 -3.76 5.61 -18.65
C ARG A 178 -4.61 6.66 -19.34
N LEU A 179 -5.05 7.69 -18.60
CA LEU A 179 -5.75 8.85 -19.17
C LEU A 179 -4.81 9.73 -20.00
N LEU A 180 -3.49 9.68 -19.76
CA LEU A 180 -2.49 10.53 -20.43
C LEU A 180 -2.08 10.03 -21.81
N GLY A 181 -2.25 8.75 -22.10
CA GLY A 181 -2.00 8.18 -23.44
C GLY A 181 -2.88 8.78 -24.54
N VAL A 182 -3.86 9.62 -24.19
CA VAL A 182 -4.79 10.30 -25.10
C VAL A 182 -4.38 11.76 -25.38
N GLN A 183 -3.44 12.35 -24.62
CA GLN A 183 -3.04 13.76 -24.78
C GLN A 183 -1.53 13.92 -25.03
N SER A 184 -1.16 14.62 -26.11
CA SER A 184 0.22 15.03 -26.41
C SER A 184 0.47 16.48 -26.00
N GLY A 185 1.54 16.74 -25.21
CA GLY A 185 1.97 18.10 -24.82
C GLY A 185 2.66 18.20 -23.44
N ASN A 186 3.05 19.41 -23.02
CA ASN A 186 3.67 19.70 -21.71
C ASN A 186 2.80 19.32 -20.49
N THR A 187 1.48 19.29 -20.67
CA THR A 187 0.53 18.81 -19.66
C THR A 187 0.67 17.31 -19.43
N ALA A 188 1.00 16.53 -20.47
CA ALA A 188 1.24 15.09 -20.33
C ALA A 188 2.42 14.82 -19.40
N THR A 189 3.54 15.55 -19.54
CA THR A 189 4.75 15.36 -18.71
C THR A 189 4.51 15.70 -17.24
N ILE A 190 3.76 16.76 -16.93
CA ILE A 190 3.43 17.13 -15.54
C ILE A 190 2.53 16.07 -14.91
N LEU A 191 1.51 15.60 -15.62
CA LEU A 191 0.62 14.55 -15.09
C LEU A 191 1.29 13.17 -15.07
N GLU A 192 2.28 12.89 -15.93
CA GLU A 192 3.05 11.65 -15.94
C GLU A 192 3.92 11.55 -14.68
N THR A 193 4.50 12.67 -14.22
CA THR A 193 5.17 12.77 -12.90
C THR A 193 4.23 12.70 -11.70
N MET A 194 2.91 12.76 -11.91
CA MET A 194 1.92 12.56 -10.85
C MET A 194 1.40 11.11 -10.79
N SER A 195 1.84 10.23 -11.69
CA SER A 195 1.32 8.88 -11.83
C SER A 195 2.08 7.86 -10.98
N ALA A 196 1.40 7.26 -10.00
CA ALA A 196 1.97 6.21 -9.16
C ALA A 196 2.35 4.94 -9.95
N ASN A 197 1.66 4.65 -11.06
CA ASN A 197 1.98 3.50 -11.94
C ASN A 197 3.21 3.75 -12.81
N TYR A 198 3.43 4.99 -13.26
CA TYR A 198 4.56 5.37 -14.10
C TYR A 198 5.90 5.16 -13.36
N HIS A 199 5.99 5.71 -12.15
CA HIS A 199 7.12 5.52 -11.25
C HIS A 199 7.34 4.03 -10.91
N PHE A 200 6.24 3.28 -10.73
CA PHE A 200 6.34 1.84 -10.48
C PHE A 200 6.91 1.06 -11.68
N ARG A 201 6.53 1.41 -12.93
CA ARG A 201 7.08 0.80 -14.15
C ARG A 201 8.55 1.13 -14.38
N SER A 202 9.02 2.27 -13.89
CA SER A 202 10.44 2.65 -13.88
C SER A 202 11.21 1.74 -12.91
N ILE A 203 10.74 1.66 -11.66
CA ILE A 203 11.34 0.84 -10.60
C ILE A 203 11.31 -0.66 -10.93
N SER A 204 10.22 -1.18 -11.50
CA SER A 204 10.08 -2.61 -11.82
C SER A 204 11.00 -3.07 -12.96
N ARG A 205 11.64 -2.15 -13.68
CA ARG A 205 12.73 -2.44 -14.63
C ARG A 205 14.11 -2.53 -13.97
N GLY A 206 14.18 -2.40 -12.64
CA GLY A 206 15.43 -2.46 -11.87
C GLY A 206 16.18 -1.13 -11.78
N VAL A 207 15.62 -0.03 -12.29
CA VAL A 207 16.20 1.32 -12.18
C VAL A 207 15.52 2.03 -11.02
N ILE A 208 16.20 2.10 -9.87
CA ILE A 208 15.70 2.84 -8.71
C ILE A 208 16.14 4.29 -8.86
N ASP A 209 15.25 5.13 -9.36
CA ASP A 209 15.50 6.56 -9.49
C ASP A 209 15.07 7.32 -8.22
N LEU A 210 15.85 8.33 -7.81
CA LEU A 210 15.56 9.07 -6.57
C LEU A 210 14.21 9.81 -6.67
N ARG A 211 13.81 10.19 -7.88
CA ARG A 211 12.55 10.89 -8.18
C ARG A 211 11.34 10.05 -7.82
N ASP A 212 11.38 8.77 -8.13
CA ASP A 212 10.29 7.83 -7.89
C ASP A 212 10.09 7.64 -6.38
N LEU A 213 11.20 7.54 -5.63
CA LEU A 213 11.18 7.44 -4.17
C LEU A 213 10.61 8.71 -3.52
N VAL A 214 11.05 9.88 -3.99
CA VAL A 214 10.59 11.18 -3.48
C VAL A 214 9.09 11.36 -3.72
N TYR A 215 8.58 10.94 -4.88
CA TYR A 215 7.14 10.95 -5.16
C TYR A 215 6.35 10.15 -4.12
N TYR A 216 6.69 8.87 -3.89
CA TYR A 216 5.97 8.05 -2.91
C TYR A 216 6.08 8.62 -1.48
N VAL A 217 7.27 9.07 -1.07
CA VAL A 217 7.47 9.67 0.25
C VAL A 217 6.65 10.95 0.40
N SER A 218 6.56 11.79 -0.63
CA SER A 218 5.74 13.00 -0.59
C SER A 218 4.25 12.68 -0.39
N VAL A 219 3.73 11.68 -1.10
CA VAL A 219 2.34 11.22 -0.95
C VAL A 219 2.09 10.72 0.48
N MET A 220 3.03 9.93 1.02
CA MET A 220 2.96 9.44 2.41
C MET A 220 2.92 10.60 3.41
N VAL A 221 3.83 11.57 3.29
CA VAL A 221 3.93 12.71 4.20
C VAL A 221 2.66 13.57 4.15
N ILE A 222 2.14 13.87 2.95
CA ILE A 222 0.92 14.67 2.78
C ILE A 222 -0.29 13.98 3.40
N CYS A 223 -0.47 12.68 3.12
CA CYS A 223 -1.61 11.92 3.64
C CYS A 223 -1.54 11.76 5.16
N LEU A 224 -0.36 11.49 5.72
CA LEU A 224 -0.18 11.37 7.17
C LEU A 224 -0.32 12.73 7.88
N ALA A 225 0.10 13.83 7.26
CA ALA A 225 -0.13 15.17 7.77
C ALA A 225 -1.63 15.50 7.79
N ALA A 226 -2.36 15.15 6.73
CA ALA A 226 -3.82 15.30 6.67
C ALA A 226 -4.55 14.42 7.69
N ALA A 227 -4.04 13.20 7.96
CA ALA A 227 -4.56 12.35 9.03
C ALA A 227 -4.32 12.98 10.41
N ARG A 228 -3.14 13.57 10.64
CA ARG A 228 -2.84 14.28 11.90
C ARG A 228 -3.75 15.47 12.13
N THR A 229 -3.97 16.31 11.12
CA THR A 229 -4.80 17.52 11.27
C THR A 229 -6.26 17.17 11.54
N SER A 230 -6.78 16.10 10.93
CA SER A 230 -8.14 15.63 11.19
C SER A 230 -8.34 15.12 12.63
N LEU A 231 -7.30 14.50 13.22
CA LEU A 231 -7.31 14.12 14.64
C LEU A 231 -7.22 15.34 15.56
N ALA A 232 -6.37 16.31 15.23
CA ALA A 232 -6.19 17.53 16.02
C ALA A 232 -7.44 18.43 16.02
N ALA A 233 -8.15 18.52 14.90
CA ALA A 233 -9.37 19.32 14.75
C ALA A 233 -10.54 18.82 15.63
N ARG A 234 -10.47 17.61 16.18
CA ARG A 234 -11.48 17.07 17.12
C ARG A 234 -11.28 17.50 18.56
N ARG A 235 -10.13 18.08 18.90
CA ARG A 235 -9.84 18.59 20.25
C ARG A 235 -10.42 19.98 20.50
N TRP A 236 -10.87 20.67 19.45
CA TRP A 236 -11.41 22.02 19.44
C TRP A 236 -12.89 21.96 19.06
#